data_AF-X0TAY6-F1
#
_entry.id   AF-X0TAY6-F1
#
_cell.length_a   1.000
_cell.length_b   1.000
_cell.length_c   1.000
_cell.angle_alpha   90.00
_cell.angle_beta   90.00
_cell.angle_gamma   90.00
#
_symmetry.space_group_name_H-M   'P 1'
#
loop_
_entity.id
_entity.type
_entity.pdbx_description
1 polymer ?
#
loop_
_entity_poly.entity_id
_entity_poly.type
_entity_poly.pdbx_seq_one_letter_code
_entity_poly.pdbx_strand_id
1 'polypeptide(L)'
;NKLWFQMLETGEKLKKLGYEETYTKPNLFLKKIKFTSEENGEKREEVVFASLMGTDIIPIWDDPRPYVWKSKNLPFKYFLPEFILLKRAGCSPRGSFYDECEPGGWMFGLDGIPSGYCKRCGKDILNLVNWEILNEDFFKLYRKGIHQNIEVNYCETCKNIEYAMREYRLQHVEDFKICELCGIKDAQIKHHITYNPEKVIRVCRSCHGKIHHKEFPNPLWKEKRNQD
;
A
#
# COMPACT_ATOMS: atom_id res chain seq x y z
N ASN A 1 -17.37 -17.94 -23.10
CA ASN A 1 -18.34 -16.82 -23.10
C ASN A 1 -18.34 -15.97 -21.81
N LYS A 2 -17.87 -16.46 -20.65
CA LYS A 2 -17.85 -15.69 -19.38
C LYS A 2 -17.06 -14.38 -19.44
N LEU A 3 -15.92 -14.37 -20.13
CA LEU A 3 -15.04 -13.21 -20.27
C LEU A 3 -15.72 -12.03 -20.99
N TRP A 4 -16.44 -12.30 -22.07
CA TRP A 4 -17.17 -11.29 -22.82
C TRP A 4 -18.20 -10.55 -21.95
N PHE A 5 -18.97 -11.29 -21.15
CA PHE A 5 -19.91 -10.68 -20.20
C PHE A 5 -19.20 -9.84 -19.13
N GLN A 6 -18.04 -10.27 -18.65
CA GLN A 6 -17.23 -9.48 -17.71
C GLN A 6 -16.73 -8.18 -18.33
N MET A 7 -16.32 -8.19 -19.60
CA MET A 7 -15.93 -6.99 -20.32
C MET A 7 -17.10 -6.03 -20.50
N LEU A 8 -18.27 -6.53 -20.92
CA LEU A 8 -19.48 -5.72 -21.03
C LEU A 8 -19.87 -5.10 -19.69
N GLU A 9 -19.89 -5.88 -18.61
CA GLU A 9 -20.17 -5.39 -17.27
C GLU A 9 -19.16 -4.31 -16.84
N THR A 10 -17.88 -4.51 -17.12
CA THR A 10 -16.83 -3.54 -16.80
C THR A 10 -16.99 -2.26 -17.63
N GLY A 11 -17.28 -2.37 -18.92
CA GLY A 11 -17.56 -1.22 -19.79
C GLY A 11 -18.74 -0.39 -19.29
N GLU A 12 -19.83 -1.04 -18.86
CA GLU A 12 -20.97 -0.35 -18.27
C GLU A 12 -20.65 0.33 -16.92
N LYS A 13 -19.80 -0.30 -16.08
CA LYS A 13 -19.29 0.35 -14.87
C LYS A 13 -18.44 1.58 -15.19
N LEU A 14 -17.56 1.50 -16.20
CA LEU A 14 -16.74 2.63 -16.65
C LEU A 14 -17.62 3.79 -17.13
N LYS A 15 -18.64 3.53 -17.96
CA LYS A 15 -19.60 4.55 -18.42
C LYS A 15 -20.32 5.22 -17.25
N LYS A 16 -20.79 4.44 -16.26
CA LYS A 16 -21.43 4.99 -15.05
C LYS A 16 -20.50 5.89 -14.22
N LEU A 17 -19.19 5.68 -14.29
CA LEU A 17 -18.18 6.52 -13.64
C LEU A 17 -17.77 7.75 -14.47
N GLY A 18 -18.41 7.97 -15.63
CA GLY A 18 -18.16 9.10 -16.51
C GLY A 18 -17.01 8.89 -17.49
N TYR A 19 -16.62 7.64 -17.75
CA TYR A 19 -15.71 7.34 -18.85
C TYR A 19 -16.47 7.22 -20.17
N GLU A 20 -15.87 7.72 -21.24
CA GLU A 20 -16.38 7.64 -22.60
C GLU A 20 -15.53 6.66 -23.40
N GLU A 21 -16.19 5.77 -24.15
CA GLU A 21 -15.49 4.87 -25.07
C GLU A 21 -15.06 5.64 -26.33
N THR A 22 -13.83 5.41 -26.79
CA THR A 22 -13.33 6.09 -27.98
C THR A 22 -13.91 5.47 -29.24
N TYR A 23 -14.34 6.32 -30.19
CA TYR A 23 -14.84 5.86 -31.49
C TYR A 23 -13.78 5.16 -32.35
N THR A 24 -12.51 5.52 -32.18
CA THR A 24 -11.41 5.03 -33.02
C THR A 24 -10.76 3.76 -32.48
N LYS A 25 -10.91 3.47 -31.19
CA LYS A 25 -10.36 2.28 -30.53
C LYS A 25 -11.43 1.66 -29.63
N PRO A 26 -12.17 0.64 -30.12
CA PRO A 26 -13.14 -0.08 -29.29
C PRO A 26 -12.47 -0.62 -28.04
N ASN A 27 -13.19 -0.67 -26.92
CA ASN A 27 -12.71 -1.08 -25.61
C ASN A 27 -11.65 -0.15 -24.97
N LEU A 28 -11.34 0.99 -25.58
CA LEU A 28 -10.58 2.06 -24.93
C LEU A 28 -11.53 3.08 -24.36
N PHE A 29 -11.49 3.28 -23.05
CA PHE A 29 -12.27 4.28 -22.34
C PHE A 29 -11.37 5.43 -21.87
N LEU A 30 -11.92 6.64 -21.83
CA LEU A 30 -11.22 7.80 -21.30
C LEU A 30 -12.13 8.67 -20.44
N LYS A 31 -11.56 9.35 -19.45
CA LYS A 31 -12.26 10.34 -18.62
C LYS A 31 -11.41 11.58 -18.51
N LYS A 32 -12.03 12.72 -18.78
CA LYS A 32 -11.39 14.04 -18.68
C LYS A 32 -11.41 14.51 -17.23
N ILE A 33 -10.24 14.88 -16.72
CA ILE A 33 -10.03 15.39 -15.38
C ILE A 33 -9.61 16.84 -15.47
N LYS A 34 -10.41 17.73 -14.89
CA LYS A 34 -10.16 19.17 -14.83
C LYS A 34 -9.51 19.51 -13.50
N PHE A 35 -8.42 20.27 -13.54
CA PHE A 35 -7.74 20.74 -12.34
C PHE A 35 -7.10 22.12 -12.56
N THR A 36 -6.74 22.78 -11.47
CA THR A 36 -6.00 24.03 -11.49
C THR A 36 -4.53 23.74 -11.25
N SER A 37 -3.67 24.19 -12.15
CA SER A 37 -2.22 24.11 -12.04
C SER A 37 -1.73 24.94 -10.85
N GLU A 38 -0.87 24.37 -10.01
CA GLU A 38 -0.33 25.07 -8.83
C GLU A 38 0.76 26.09 -9.20
N GLU A 39 1.44 25.89 -10.34
CA GLU A 39 2.54 26.76 -10.78
C GLU A 39 2.04 28.14 -11.22
N ASN A 40 0.87 28.19 -11.86
CA ASN A 40 0.37 29.40 -12.53
C ASN A 40 -1.14 29.65 -12.36
N GLY A 41 -1.87 28.80 -11.64
CA GLY A 41 -3.32 28.95 -11.43
C GLY A 41 -4.17 28.67 -12.68
N GLU A 42 -3.59 28.16 -13.76
CA GLU A 42 -4.33 27.88 -14.99
C GLU A 42 -5.21 26.63 -14.85
N LYS A 43 -6.42 26.70 -15.39
CA LYS A 43 -7.30 25.54 -15.53
C LYS A 43 -6.80 24.65 -16.66
N ARG A 44 -6.45 23.41 -16.35
CA ARG A 44 -6.03 22.39 -17.31
C ARG A 44 -7.03 21.24 -17.34
N GLU A 45 -7.08 20.57 -18.49
CA GLU A 45 -7.85 19.34 -18.69
C GLU A 45 -6.88 18.27 -19.16
N GLU A 46 -6.82 17.17 -18.42
CA GLU A 46 -5.99 16.02 -18.73
C GLU A 46 -6.86 14.75 -18.72
N VAL A 47 -6.29 13.60 -19.08
CA VAL A 47 -7.09 12.39 -19.35
C VAL A 47 -6.59 11.20 -18.53
N VAL A 48 -7.54 10.44 -17.98
CA VAL A 48 -7.31 9.09 -17.47
C VAL A 48 -7.88 8.10 -18.47
N PHE A 49 -7.09 7.10 -18.82
CA PHE A 49 -7.47 6.04 -19.74
C PHE A 49 -7.74 4.75 -18.99
N ALA A 50 -8.71 3.98 -19.46
CA ALA A 50 -9.03 2.65 -19.00
C ALA A 50 -9.27 1.74 -20.22
N SER A 51 -8.29 0.90 -20.53
CA SER A 51 -8.35 -0.03 -21.65
C SER A 51 -8.83 -1.40 -21.19
N LEU A 52 -9.91 -1.89 -21.76
CA LEU A 52 -10.27 -3.30 -21.74
C LEU A 52 -9.61 -4.08 -22.88
N MET A 53 -8.83 -3.42 -23.74
CA MET A 53 -7.95 -4.10 -24.67
C MET A 53 -6.80 -4.74 -23.90
N GLY A 54 -6.51 -6.01 -24.19
CA GLY A 54 -5.31 -6.67 -23.68
C GLY A 54 -4.04 -5.96 -24.14
N THR A 55 -2.92 -6.29 -23.50
CA THR A 55 -1.58 -5.85 -23.93
C THR A 55 -0.88 -6.98 -24.67
N ASP A 56 0.28 -6.70 -25.26
CA ASP A 56 1.13 -7.73 -25.87
C ASP A 56 1.61 -8.78 -24.86
N ILE A 57 1.55 -8.45 -23.56
CA ILE A 57 2.02 -9.29 -22.46
C ILE A 57 0.86 -9.99 -21.76
N ILE A 58 -0.25 -9.28 -21.54
CA ILE A 58 -1.46 -9.84 -20.93
C ILE A 58 -2.60 -9.72 -21.95
N PRO A 59 -2.86 -10.79 -22.71
CA PRO A 59 -3.88 -10.76 -23.74
C PRO A 59 -5.28 -10.64 -23.13
N ILE A 60 -6.22 -10.12 -23.94
CA ILE A 60 -7.57 -9.79 -23.49
C ILE A 60 -8.35 -10.97 -22.90
N TRP A 61 -8.05 -12.19 -23.37
CA TRP A 61 -8.69 -13.42 -22.91
C TRP A 61 -8.10 -14.01 -21.64
N ASP A 62 -6.96 -13.51 -21.17
CA ASP A 62 -6.33 -13.95 -19.92
C ASP A 62 -6.84 -13.13 -18.74
N ASP A 63 -6.95 -11.81 -18.90
CA ASP A 63 -7.37 -10.90 -17.84
C ASP A 63 -8.27 -9.77 -18.36
N PRO A 64 -9.59 -9.79 -18.06
CA PRO A 64 -10.52 -8.77 -18.52
C PRO A 64 -10.50 -7.48 -17.66
N ARG A 65 -9.60 -7.37 -16.66
CA ARG A 65 -9.49 -6.17 -15.83
C ARG A 65 -8.97 -4.99 -16.65
N PRO A 66 -9.54 -3.78 -16.49
CA PRO A 66 -9.11 -2.62 -17.25
C PRO A 66 -7.68 -2.25 -16.89
N TYR A 67 -6.86 -2.05 -17.90
CA TYR A 67 -5.55 -1.45 -17.77
C TYR A 67 -5.70 0.07 -17.74
N VAL A 68 -5.24 0.71 -16.67
CA VAL A 68 -5.51 2.10 -16.35
C VAL A 68 -4.21 2.89 -16.24
N TRP A 69 -4.17 4.02 -16.93
CA TRP A 69 -3.03 4.94 -16.90
C TRP A 69 -3.50 6.39 -17.07
N LYS A 70 -2.62 7.33 -16.77
CA LYS A 70 -2.87 8.77 -16.89
C LYS A 70 -2.08 9.37 -18.03
N SER A 71 -2.54 10.52 -18.55
CA SER A 71 -1.68 11.36 -19.37
C SER A 71 -0.44 11.82 -18.59
N LYS A 72 0.64 12.12 -19.32
CA LYS A 72 1.93 12.50 -18.76
C LYS A 72 1.82 13.64 -17.74
N ASN A 73 1.00 14.63 -18.07
CA ASN A 73 0.88 15.88 -17.32
C ASN A 73 -0.18 15.84 -16.20
N LEU A 74 -0.98 14.77 -16.08
CA LEU A 74 -1.93 14.66 -14.98
C LEU A 74 -1.18 14.40 -13.66
N PRO A 75 -1.31 15.28 -12.65
CA PRO A 75 -0.67 15.05 -11.36
C PRO A 75 -1.26 13.83 -10.65
N PHE A 76 -0.42 13.12 -9.90
CA PHE A 76 -0.80 11.89 -9.21
C PHE A 76 -1.98 12.07 -8.24
N LYS A 77 -2.06 13.22 -7.57
CA LYS A 77 -3.17 13.53 -6.65
C LYS A 77 -4.56 13.55 -7.29
N TYR A 78 -4.63 13.73 -8.61
CA TYR A 78 -5.88 13.68 -9.37
C TYR A 78 -6.12 12.30 -10.00
N PHE A 79 -5.04 11.55 -10.29
CA PHE A 79 -5.14 10.19 -10.82
C PHE A 79 -5.56 9.17 -9.76
N LEU A 80 -4.94 9.19 -8.58
CA LEU A 80 -5.15 8.16 -7.57
C LEU A 80 -6.61 8.08 -7.07
N PRO A 81 -7.34 9.20 -6.85
CA PRO A 81 -8.77 9.15 -6.54
C PRO A 81 -9.59 8.39 -7.57
N GLU A 82 -9.31 8.59 -8.87
CA GLU A 82 -9.99 7.89 -9.96
C GLU A 82 -9.68 6.39 -9.94
N PHE A 83 -8.42 6.01 -9.69
CA PHE A 83 -8.04 4.61 -9.53
C PHE A 83 -8.78 3.93 -8.36
N ILE A 84 -8.92 4.63 -7.22
CA ILE A 84 -9.67 4.14 -6.06
C ILE A 84 -11.17 4.01 -6.39
N LEU A 85 -11.76 4.98 -7.09
CA LEU A 85 -13.17 4.92 -7.53
C LEU A 85 -13.43 3.71 -8.42
N LEU A 86 -12.54 3.43 -9.36
CA LEU A 86 -12.63 2.23 -10.21
C LEU A 86 -12.58 0.94 -9.39
N LYS A 87 -11.70 0.86 -8.38
CA LYS A 87 -11.63 -0.29 -7.46
C LYS A 87 -12.94 -0.43 -6.67
N ARG A 88 -13.48 0.68 -6.13
CA ARG A 88 -14.76 0.71 -5.39
C ARG A 88 -15.95 0.27 -6.23
N ALA A 89 -15.96 0.62 -7.52
CA ALA A 89 -17.00 0.20 -8.45
C ALA A 89 -16.89 -1.28 -8.87
N GLY A 90 -15.88 -2.00 -8.38
CA GLY A 90 -15.65 -3.40 -8.72
C GLY A 90 -15.08 -3.60 -10.12
N CYS A 91 -14.40 -2.59 -10.69
CA CYS A 91 -13.68 -2.74 -11.95
C CYS A 91 -12.31 -3.42 -11.76
N SER A 92 -11.76 -3.41 -10.53
CA SER A 92 -10.45 -4.02 -10.19
C SER A 92 -9.34 -3.65 -11.18
N PRO A 93 -9.05 -2.35 -11.38
CA PRO A 93 -8.12 -1.91 -12.41
C PRO A 93 -6.70 -2.44 -12.19
N ARG A 94 -6.01 -2.70 -13.30
CA ARG A 94 -4.56 -2.88 -13.36
C ARG A 94 -3.93 -1.53 -13.66
N GLY A 95 -2.86 -1.18 -12.96
CA GLY A 95 -2.17 0.10 -13.16
C GLY A 95 -0.81 -0.12 -13.81
N SER A 96 -0.40 0.80 -14.68
CA SER A 96 1.01 1.02 -14.97
C SER A 96 1.37 2.47 -14.71
N PHE A 97 2.47 2.67 -13.99
CA PHE A 97 3.01 3.99 -13.68
C PHE A 97 4.20 4.38 -14.55
N TYR A 98 4.71 3.47 -15.40
CA TYR A 98 5.86 3.70 -16.26
C TYR A 98 5.63 3.13 -17.65
N ASP A 99 6.20 3.79 -18.66
CA ASP A 99 6.12 3.41 -20.07
C ASP A 99 6.68 1.99 -20.37
N GLU A 100 7.34 1.34 -19.40
CA GLU A 100 8.03 0.04 -19.54
C GLU A 100 7.56 -1.07 -18.59
N CYS A 101 6.41 -0.96 -17.93
CA CYS A 101 5.91 -2.07 -17.11
C CYS A 101 5.12 -3.10 -17.95
N GLU A 102 5.80 -4.17 -18.39
CA GLU A 102 5.72 -5.55 -17.84
C GLU A 102 6.88 -6.40 -18.45
N PRO A 103 7.55 -7.28 -17.69
CA PRO A 103 6.96 -8.56 -17.26
C PRO A 103 6.73 -8.57 -15.75
N GLY A 104 5.46 -8.73 -15.36
CA GLY A 104 5.04 -8.83 -13.97
C GLY A 104 4.55 -7.51 -13.37
N GLY A 105 4.00 -6.61 -14.17
CA GLY A 105 3.45 -5.27 -13.82
C GLY A 105 2.24 -5.27 -12.89
N TRP A 106 2.27 -6.20 -11.95
CA TRP A 106 1.84 -5.98 -10.61
C TRP A 106 2.62 -4.79 -10.07
N MET A 107 1.92 -3.69 -9.83
CA MET A 107 2.32 -2.80 -8.74
C MET A 107 2.73 -3.66 -7.55
N PHE A 108 4.01 -3.65 -7.16
CA PHE A 108 4.36 -4.02 -5.80
C PHE A 108 3.52 -3.14 -4.86
N GLY A 109 2.53 -3.73 -4.17
CA GLY A 109 1.80 -3.07 -3.08
C GLY A 109 0.38 -2.55 -3.33
N LEU A 110 -0.38 -3.03 -4.32
CA LEU A 110 -1.81 -2.68 -4.47
C LEU A 110 -2.70 -3.08 -3.27
N ASP A 111 -2.27 -4.05 -2.47
CA ASP A 111 -2.89 -4.41 -1.20
C ASP A 111 -2.76 -3.28 -0.14
N GLY A 112 -1.88 -2.32 -0.39
CA GLY A 112 -1.67 -1.13 0.43
C GLY A 112 -2.40 0.13 -0.06
N ILE A 113 -3.03 0.13 -1.25
CA ILE A 113 -3.77 1.33 -1.69
C ILE A 113 -4.94 1.57 -0.73
N PRO A 114 -5.05 2.78 -0.15
CA PRO A 114 -6.18 3.15 0.70
C PRO A 114 -7.49 3.02 -0.07
N SER A 115 -8.53 2.51 0.60
CA SER A 115 -9.86 2.40 0.01
C SER A 115 -10.55 3.75 -0.19
N GLY A 116 -9.91 4.85 0.22
CA GLY A 116 -10.51 6.19 0.33
C GLY A 116 -11.57 6.30 1.43
N TYR A 117 -11.81 5.26 2.23
CA TYR A 117 -12.67 5.32 3.41
C TYR A 117 -11.82 5.36 4.67
N CYS A 118 -12.26 6.12 5.67
CA CYS A 118 -11.62 6.13 6.98
C CYS A 118 -11.66 4.72 7.58
N LYS A 119 -10.50 4.13 7.88
CA LYS A 119 -10.40 2.78 8.45
C LYS A 119 -11.05 2.62 9.83
N ARG A 120 -11.27 3.74 10.54
CA ARG A 120 -11.91 3.74 11.87
C ARG A 120 -13.42 3.93 11.81
N CYS A 121 -13.90 4.96 11.11
CA CYS A 121 -15.32 5.34 11.13
C CYS A 121 -16.07 5.09 9.81
N GLY A 122 -15.40 4.60 8.77
CA GLY A 122 -16.02 4.32 7.47
C GLY A 122 -16.38 5.55 6.63
N LYS A 123 -16.17 6.78 7.14
CA LYS A 123 -16.43 8.02 6.40
C LYS A 123 -15.67 8.04 5.08
N ASP A 124 -16.31 8.49 4.00
CA ASP A 124 -15.61 8.74 2.73
C ASP A 124 -14.65 9.93 2.88
N ILE A 125 -13.38 9.68 2.61
CA ILE A 125 -12.28 10.64 2.71
C ILE A 125 -11.57 10.83 1.37
N LEU A 126 -12.13 10.30 0.26
CA LEU A 126 -11.46 10.29 -1.04
C LEU A 126 -10.98 11.69 -1.47
N ASN A 127 -11.81 12.71 -1.27
CA ASN A 127 -11.52 14.09 -1.65
C ASN A 127 -10.97 14.94 -0.48
N LEU A 128 -10.72 14.32 0.68
CA LEU A 128 -10.24 15.00 1.89
C LEU A 128 -8.77 14.68 2.18
N VAL A 129 -8.22 13.65 1.54
CA VAL A 129 -6.84 13.20 1.73
C VAL A 129 -5.93 13.91 0.74
N ASN A 130 -4.76 14.36 1.22
CA ASN A 130 -3.66 14.73 0.35
C ASN A 130 -2.94 13.46 -0.15
N TRP A 131 -3.23 13.07 -1.40
CA TRP A 131 -2.66 11.88 -2.03
C TRP A 131 -1.20 12.02 -2.44
N GLU A 132 -0.64 13.24 -2.48
CA GLU A 132 0.77 13.46 -2.83
C GLU A 132 1.73 12.88 -1.81
N ILE A 133 1.25 12.71 -0.58
CA ILE A 133 2.00 12.07 0.53
C ILE A 133 2.48 10.66 0.15
N LEU A 134 1.80 9.97 -0.78
CA LEU A 134 2.23 8.64 -1.26
C LEU A 134 3.38 8.68 -2.26
N ASN A 135 3.60 9.82 -2.93
CA ASN A 135 4.75 10.01 -3.81
C ASN A 135 5.96 10.60 -3.08
N GLU A 136 5.77 11.11 -1.87
CA GLU A 136 6.87 11.61 -1.07
C GLU A 136 7.74 10.48 -0.51
N ASP A 137 9.04 10.75 -0.42
CA ASP A 137 10.01 9.82 0.16
C ASP A 137 9.65 9.49 1.62
N PHE A 138 9.60 8.20 1.92
CA PHE A 138 9.21 7.68 3.22
C PHE A 138 10.08 8.25 4.36
N PHE A 139 11.40 8.34 4.18
CA PHE A 139 12.31 8.84 5.20
C PHE A 139 12.15 10.35 5.42
N LYS A 140 11.87 11.13 4.37
CA LYS A 140 11.56 12.56 4.48
C LYS A 140 10.31 12.80 5.31
N LEU A 141 9.25 12.04 5.07
CA LEU A 141 8.01 12.15 5.85
C LEU A 141 8.21 11.71 7.30
N TYR A 142 8.92 10.60 7.51
CA TYR A 142 9.22 10.11 8.85
C TYR A 142 9.97 11.15 9.71
N ARG A 143 10.97 11.84 9.14
CA ARG A 143 11.70 12.91 9.84
C ARG A 143 10.82 14.11 10.21
N LYS A 144 9.74 14.36 9.45
CA LYS A 144 8.74 15.39 9.76
C LYS A 144 7.68 14.91 10.76
N GLY A 145 7.77 13.68 11.26
CA GLY A 145 6.74 13.05 12.10
C GLY A 145 5.47 12.70 11.33
N ILE A 146 5.49 12.71 9.99
CA ILE A 146 4.33 12.40 9.16
C ILE A 146 4.26 10.90 8.92
N HIS A 147 3.13 10.30 9.28
CA HIS A 147 2.89 8.89 9.05
C HIS A 147 1.95 8.69 7.87
N GLN A 148 2.52 8.35 6.70
CA GLN A 148 1.78 8.11 5.45
C GLN A 148 0.50 7.32 5.68
N ASN A 149 0.58 6.18 6.37
CA ASN A 149 -0.56 5.31 6.64
C ASN A 149 -1.68 6.00 7.44
N ILE A 150 -1.35 6.89 8.39
CA ILE A 150 -2.37 7.64 9.14
C ILE A 150 -2.97 8.72 8.23
N GLU A 151 -2.13 9.42 7.48
CA GLU A 151 -2.54 10.54 6.62
C GLU A 151 -3.54 10.15 5.55
N VAL A 152 -3.39 8.95 4.97
CA VAL A 152 -4.19 8.53 3.80
C VAL A 152 -5.34 7.59 4.13
N ASN A 153 -5.42 7.06 5.36
CA ASN A 153 -6.45 6.07 5.74
C ASN A 153 -7.43 6.56 6.79
N TYR A 154 -7.29 7.76 7.34
CA TYR A 154 -8.16 8.26 8.41
C TYR A 154 -8.66 9.67 8.12
N CYS A 155 -9.91 9.94 8.51
CA CYS A 155 -10.42 11.31 8.50
C CYS A 155 -9.74 12.14 9.60
N GLU A 156 -9.79 13.46 9.48
CA GLU A 156 -9.08 14.39 10.38
C GLU A 156 -9.33 14.11 11.87
N THR A 157 -10.59 13.94 12.28
CA THR A 157 -10.94 13.59 13.66
C THR A 157 -10.32 12.26 14.11
N CYS A 158 -10.28 11.26 13.23
CA CYS A 158 -9.70 9.95 13.54
C CYS A 158 -8.17 9.95 13.50
N LYS A 159 -7.53 10.82 12.71
CA LYS A 159 -6.06 10.97 12.69
C LYS A 159 -5.53 11.32 14.07
N ASN A 160 -6.14 12.29 14.73
CA ASN A 160 -5.76 12.70 16.09
C ASN A 160 -5.78 11.52 17.07
N ILE A 161 -6.78 10.64 16.94
CA ILE A 161 -6.89 9.45 17.79
C ILE A 161 -5.78 8.44 17.44
N GLU A 162 -5.50 8.21 16.16
CA GLU A 162 -4.42 7.29 15.75
C GLU A 162 -3.04 7.78 16.17
N TYR A 163 -2.77 9.09 16.04
CA TYR A 163 -1.53 9.69 16.55
C TYR A 163 -1.44 9.54 18.08
N ALA A 164 -2.50 9.86 18.82
CA ALA A 164 -2.51 9.67 20.28
C ALA A 164 -2.29 8.20 20.69
N MET A 165 -2.96 7.25 20.02
CA MET A 165 -2.76 5.82 20.27
C MET A 165 -1.35 5.36 19.93
N ARG A 166 -0.74 5.92 18.88
CA ARG A 166 0.64 5.62 18.51
C ARG A 166 1.61 6.13 19.56
N GLU A 167 1.48 7.39 19.98
CA GLU A 167 2.31 7.97 21.04
C GLU A 167 2.17 7.17 22.35
N TYR A 168 0.94 6.82 22.72
CA TYR A 168 0.69 5.94 23.85
C TYR A 168 1.42 4.61 23.70
N ARG A 169 1.30 3.95 22.54
CA ARG A 169 2.05 2.70 22.28
C ARG A 169 3.55 2.92 22.39
N LEU A 170 4.13 3.98 21.83
CA LEU A 170 5.57 4.26 21.90
C LEU A 170 6.06 4.46 23.33
N GLN A 171 5.29 5.18 24.15
CA GLN A 171 5.59 5.39 25.57
C GLN A 171 5.45 4.09 26.38
N HIS A 172 4.61 3.16 25.94
CA HIS A 172 4.27 1.91 26.65
C HIS A 172 4.72 0.64 25.90
N VAL A 173 5.59 0.74 24.87
CA VAL A 173 6.13 -0.44 24.14
C VAL A 173 6.96 -1.32 25.08
N GLU A 174 7.41 -0.77 26.21
CA GLU A 174 8.03 -1.56 27.27
C GLU A 174 7.10 -2.58 27.94
N ASP A 175 5.78 -2.48 27.75
CA ASP A 175 4.78 -3.34 28.43
C ASP A 175 4.45 -4.64 27.67
N PHE A 176 4.89 -4.80 26.42
CA PHE A 176 4.77 -6.07 25.68
C PHE A 176 6.13 -6.74 25.50
N LYS A 177 6.84 -6.94 26.61
CA LYS A 177 7.97 -7.85 26.71
C LYS A 177 7.47 -9.30 26.62
N ILE A 178 7.09 -9.78 25.43
CA ILE A 178 6.66 -11.17 25.22
C ILE A 178 7.87 -12.04 24.93
N CYS A 179 7.99 -13.17 25.62
CA CYS A 179 9.10 -14.08 25.44
C CYS A 179 8.93 -14.87 24.15
N GLU A 180 9.91 -14.79 23.26
CA GLU A 180 9.90 -15.46 21.96
C GLU A 180 9.96 -17.00 22.07
N LEU A 181 10.23 -17.54 23.27
CA LEU A 181 10.26 -18.98 23.51
C LEU A 181 9.01 -19.54 24.20
N CYS A 182 8.36 -18.76 25.07
CA CYS A 182 7.24 -19.26 25.88
C CYS A 182 5.97 -18.41 25.83
N GLY A 183 5.99 -17.27 25.13
CA GLY A 183 4.82 -16.39 24.98
C GLY A 183 4.42 -15.61 26.24
N ILE A 184 5.14 -15.76 27.35
CA ILE A 184 4.85 -15.03 28.60
C ILE A 184 5.28 -13.57 28.48
N LYS A 185 4.47 -12.66 29.02
CA LYS A 185 4.73 -11.22 29.13
C LYS A 185 5.77 -10.90 30.22
N ASP A 186 7.00 -11.39 30.07
CA ASP A 186 8.15 -11.07 30.94
C ASP A 186 9.53 -11.18 30.23
N ALA A 187 9.60 -10.84 28.95
CA ALA A 187 10.84 -10.90 28.16
C ALA A 187 11.74 -9.70 28.36
N GLN A 188 12.42 -9.68 29.51
CA GLN A 188 13.31 -8.59 29.89
C GLN A 188 14.72 -8.72 29.31
N ILE A 189 15.11 -9.90 28.79
CA ILE A 189 16.49 -10.19 28.40
C ILE A 189 16.61 -10.28 26.88
N LYS A 190 17.54 -9.52 26.30
CA LYS A 190 18.01 -9.72 24.92
C LYS A 190 19.09 -10.81 24.92
N HIS A 191 18.90 -11.86 24.14
CA HIS A 191 19.84 -12.97 24.00
C HIS A 191 20.31 -13.09 22.55
N HIS A 192 21.62 -13.10 22.33
CA HIS A 192 22.22 -13.30 21.01
C HIS A 192 22.26 -14.81 20.70
N ILE A 193 21.65 -15.20 19.59
CA ILE A 193 21.71 -16.57 19.05
C ILE A 193 22.93 -16.69 18.13
N THR A 194 23.03 -15.83 17.12
CA THR A 194 24.16 -15.77 16.17
C THR A 194 24.68 -14.33 16.07
N TYR A 195 25.98 -14.17 15.78
CA TYR A 195 26.58 -12.84 15.56
C TYR A 195 26.74 -12.50 14.08
N ASN A 196 26.79 -13.50 13.19
CA ASN A 196 26.90 -13.27 11.75
C ASN A 196 26.15 -14.36 10.94
N PRO A 197 24.95 -14.05 10.39
CA PRO A 197 24.22 -12.80 10.56
C PRO A 197 23.77 -12.62 12.03
N GLU A 198 23.72 -11.37 12.50
CA GLU A 198 23.28 -11.09 13.86
C GLU A 198 21.82 -11.50 14.05
N LYS A 199 21.55 -12.33 15.05
CA LYS A 199 20.20 -12.70 15.46
C LYS A 199 20.05 -12.57 16.97
N VAL A 200 19.20 -11.65 17.39
CA VAL A 200 18.88 -11.37 18.80
C VAL A 200 17.41 -11.67 19.05
N ILE A 201 17.12 -12.42 20.12
CA ILE A 201 15.75 -12.68 20.57
C ILE A 201 15.52 -12.09 21.98
N ARG A 202 14.27 -11.82 22.32
CA ARG A 202 13.82 -11.42 23.66
C ARG A 202 13.24 -12.61 24.40
N VAL A 203 13.83 -12.91 25.56
CA VAL A 203 13.44 -14.04 26.40
C VAL A 203 13.20 -13.62 27.84
N CYS A 204 12.33 -14.34 28.55
CA CYS A 204 12.17 -14.18 29.99
C CYS A 204 13.37 -14.78 30.74
N ARG A 205 13.56 -14.39 32.01
CA ARG A 205 14.67 -14.90 32.85
C ARG A 205 14.72 -16.43 32.91
N SER A 206 13.56 -17.08 33.03
CA SER A 206 13.46 -18.54 33.06
C SER A 206 13.95 -19.17 31.75
N CYS A 207 13.47 -18.68 30.61
CA CYS A 207 13.91 -19.15 29.29
C CYS A 207 15.39 -18.85 29.03
N HIS A 208 15.88 -17.68 29.46
CA HIS A 208 17.30 -17.35 29.35
C HIS A 208 18.19 -18.33 30.12
N GLY A 209 17.83 -18.67 31.38
CA GLY A 209 18.56 -19.67 32.16
C GLY A 209 18.57 -21.04 31.48
N LYS A 210 17.41 -21.48 30.95
CA LYS A 210 17.30 -22.76 30.21
C LYS A 210 18.20 -22.84 28.98
N ILE A 211 18.49 -21.72 28.32
CA ILE A 211 19.42 -21.68 27.19
C ILE A 211 20.83 -22.05 27.66
N HIS A 212 21.29 -21.46 28.76
CA HIS A 212 22.65 -21.66 29.29
C HIS A 212 22.85 -22.98 30.05
N HIS A 213 21.77 -23.62 30.51
CA HIS A 213 21.83 -24.89 31.25
C HIS A 213 21.72 -26.15 30.39
N LYS A 214 21.36 -26.04 29.10
CA LYS A 214 21.30 -27.19 28.20
C LYS A 214 22.67 -27.45 27.60
N GLU A 215 23.10 -28.72 27.50
CA GLU A 215 24.35 -29.11 26.85
C GLU A 215 24.35 -28.78 25.35
N PHE A 216 25.52 -28.50 24.78
CA PHE A 216 25.72 -28.31 23.35
C PHE A 216 25.59 -29.65 22.60
N PRO A 217 24.99 -29.69 21.39
CA PRO A 217 24.38 -28.58 20.65
C PRO A 217 22.90 -28.38 20.99
N ASN A 218 22.52 -27.13 21.25
CA ASN A 218 21.13 -26.70 21.33
C ASN A 218 20.94 -25.53 20.34
N PRO A 219 19.92 -25.56 19.46
CA PRO A 219 19.68 -24.53 18.44
C PRO A 219 19.45 -23.10 18.98
N LEU A 220 19.35 -22.95 20.31
CA LEU A 220 19.23 -21.67 21.00
C LEU A 220 20.55 -21.20 21.64
N TRP A 221 21.65 -21.91 21.46
CA TRP A 221 22.97 -21.54 22.00
C TRP A 221 23.59 -20.35 21.28
N LYS A 222 24.42 -19.62 22.03
CA LYS A 222 25.37 -18.64 21.53
C LYS A 222 26.41 -19.35 20.66
N GLU A 223 26.48 -18.99 19.39
CA GLU A 223 27.65 -19.30 18.56
C GLU A 223 28.89 -18.67 19.21
N LYS A 224 29.94 -19.45 19.50
CA LYS A 224 31.18 -18.89 20.04
C LYS A 224 31.67 -17.87 19.01
N ARG A 225 32.02 -16.65 19.46
CA ARG A 225 32.75 -15.72 18.58
C ARG A 225 34.00 -16.46 18.11
N ASN A 226 34.11 -16.72 16.81
CA ASN A 226 35.38 -17.08 16.23
C ASN A 226 36.32 -15.92 16.55
N GLN A 227 37.33 -16.20 17.38
CA GLN A 227 38.43 -15.27 17.60
C GLN A 227 39.34 -15.41 16.39
N ASP A 228 39.06 -14.61 15.36
CA ASP A 228 40.04 -14.25 14.34
C ASP A 228 40.83 -13.02 14.81
#